data_AF-A0A2E5YH44-F1
#
_entry.id   AF-A0A2E5YH44-F1
#
_cell.length_a   1.000
_cell.length_b   1.000
_cell.length_c   1.000
_cell.angle_alpha   90.00
_cell.angle_beta   90.00
_cell.angle_gamma   90.00
#
_symmetry.space_group_name_H-M   'P 1'
#
loop_
_entity.id
_entity.type
_entity.pdbx_description
1 polymer ?
#
loop_
_entity_poly.entity_id
_entity_poly.type
_entity_poly.pdbx_seq_one_letter_code
_entity_poly.pdbx_strand_id
1 'polypeptide(L)'
;MAYTTVDISCEVDETGRIVYVSAAIQGMIGDSTEQVTNSHFRLWIPRNLHERVTKYSIARSPCPRASHAGTRPSPYRERRADRCGVDRPLL
;
A
#
# COMPACT_ATOMS: atom_id res chain seq x y z
N MET A 1 -19.20 -18.18 -21.15
CA MET A 1 -19.08 -16.95 -20.35
C MET A 1 -17.62 -16.81 -19.95
N ALA A 2 -16.96 -15.72 -20.35
CA ALA A 2 -15.58 -15.45 -19.95
C ALA A 2 -15.59 -14.77 -18.58
N TYR A 3 -14.85 -15.32 -17.60
CA TYR A 3 -14.67 -14.71 -16.29
C TYR A 3 -13.48 -13.77 -16.37
N THR A 4 -13.68 -12.47 -16.16
CA THR A 4 -12.59 -11.51 -16.05
C THR A 4 -12.15 -11.45 -14.59
N THR A 5 -10.88 -11.74 -14.32
CA THR A 5 -10.28 -11.50 -13.01
C THR A 5 -10.09 -10.01 -12.81
N VAL A 6 -10.54 -9.48 -11.67
CA VAL A 6 -10.34 -8.08 -11.29
C VAL A 6 -9.48 -8.08 -10.04
N ASP A 7 -8.35 -7.36 -10.10
CA ASP A 7 -7.42 -7.22 -8.98
C ASP A 7 -7.50 -5.80 -8.39
N ILE A 8 -7.41 -5.71 -7.06
CA ILE A 8 -7.24 -4.43 -6.35
C ILE A 8 -5.78 -4.28 -5.94
N SER A 9 -5.22 -3.13 -6.30
CA SER A 9 -3.90 -2.70 -5.82
C SER A 9 -4.10 -1.70 -4.68
N CYS A 10 -3.38 -1.89 -3.59
CA CYS A 10 -3.36 -0.94 -2.47
C CYS A 10 -1.93 -0.71 -1.98
N GLU A 11 -1.67 0.51 -1.51
CA GLU A 11 -0.41 0.87 -0.85
C GLU A 11 -0.71 1.30 0.59
N VAL A 12 0.14 0.88 1.50
CA VAL A 12 -0.02 1.08 2.94
C VAL A 12 1.27 1.71 3.48
N ASP A 13 1.14 2.71 4.35
CA ASP A 13 2.29 3.33 5.01
C ASP A 13 2.83 2.50 6.19
N GLU A 14 3.91 2.99 6.81
CA GLU A 14 4.55 2.35 7.97
C GLU A 14 3.65 2.22 9.20
N THR A 15 2.60 3.05 9.30
CA THR A 15 1.62 3.02 10.40
C THR A 15 0.44 2.09 10.10
N GLY A 16 0.40 1.49 8.92
CA GLY A 16 -0.70 0.63 8.50
C GLY A 16 -1.91 1.37 7.91
N ARG A 17 -1.75 2.63 7.51
CA ARG A 17 -2.83 3.37 6.83
C ARG A 17 -2.73 3.23 5.32
N ILE A 18 -3.89 3.12 4.67
CA ILE A 18 -3.97 3.03 3.22
C ILE A 18 -3.70 4.42 2.63
N VAL A 19 -2.63 4.56 1.86
CA VAL A 19 -2.25 5.82 1.18
C VAL A 19 -2.70 5.86 -0.28
N TYR A 20 -3.01 4.69 -0.84
CA TYR A 20 -3.58 4.54 -2.17
C TYR A 20 -4.41 3.25 -2.27
N VAL A 21 -5.47 3.29 -3.06
CA VAL A 21 -6.20 2.11 -3.55
C VAL A 21 -6.67 2.32 -4.98
N SER A 22 -6.65 1.27 -5.80
CA SER A 22 -7.12 1.34 -7.19
C SER A 22 -8.63 1.54 -7.28
N ALA A 23 -9.09 2.24 -8.33
CA ALA A 23 -10.51 2.52 -8.56
C ALA A 23 -11.37 1.24 -8.74
N ALA A 24 -10.72 0.09 -9.00
CA ALA A 24 -11.38 -1.22 -9.06
C ALA A 24 -12.09 -1.59 -7.75
N ILE A 25 -11.72 -0.96 -6.61
CA ILE A 25 -12.38 -1.24 -5.32
C ILE A 25 -13.87 -0.90 -5.33
N GLN A 26 -14.27 0.13 -6.07
CA GLN A 26 -15.68 0.48 -6.19
C GLN A 26 -16.48 -0.59 -6.94
N GLY A 27 -15.89 -1.18 -7.98
CA GLY A 27 -16.52 -2.25 -8.74
C GLY A 27 -16.59 -3.60 -8.00
N MET A 28 -15.68 -3.84 -7.05
CA MET A 28 -15.61 -5.12 -6.34
C MET A 28 -16.27 -5.12 -4.96
N ILE A 29 -16.13 -4.03 -4.20
CA ILE A 29 -16.55 -3.95 -2.79
C ILE A 29 -17.64 -2.88 -2.60
N GLY A 30 -17.77 -1.94 -3.54
CA GLY A 30 -18.80 -0.90 -3.52
C GLY A 30 -18.38 0.40 -2.82
N ASP A 31 -17.25 0.39 -2.11
CA ASP A 31 -16.70 1.57 -1.45
C ASP A 31 -15.91 2.46 -2.41
N SER A 32 -15.95 3.77 -2.19
CA SER A 32 -15.14 4.74 -2.93
C SER A 32 -13.69 4.73 -2.47
N THR A 33 -12.78 5.18 -3.33
CA THR A 33 -11.36 5.31 -2.98
C THR A 33 -11.15 6.27 -1.80
N GLU A 34 -11.96 7.31 -1.67
CA GLU A 34 -11.92 8.29 -0.58
C GLU A 34 -12.35 7.69 0.76
N GLN A 35 -13.34 6.78 0.76
CA GLN A 35 -13.78 6.08 1.96
C GLN A 35 -12.71 5.12 2.50
N VAL A 36 -11.96 4.50 1.59
CA VAL A 36 -10.92 3.52 1.93
C VAL A 36 -9.60 4.20 2.29
N THR A 37 -9.23 5.28 1.61
CA THR A 37 -7.97 5.99 1.84
C THR A 37 -7.93 6.59 3.25
N ASN A 38 -6.74 6.66 3.87
CA ASN A 38 -6.48 7.14 5.24
C ASN A 38 -7.03 6.25 6.37
N SER A 39 -7.82 5.23 6.05
CA SER A 39 -8.24 4.21 7.01
C SER A 39 -7.09 3.22 7.28
N HIS A 40 -7.13 2.55 8.44
CA HIS A 40 -6.16 1.50 8.75
C HIS A 40 -6.54 0.21 8.02
N PHE A 41 -5.58 -0.45 7.35
CA PHE A 41 -5.85 -1.68 6.56
C PHE A 41 -6.56 -2.79 7.36
N ARG A 42 -6.39 -2.84 8.69
CA ARG A 42 -7.00 -3.82 9.59
C ARG A 42 -8.52 -3.76 9.63
N LEU A 43 -9.12 -2.64 9.23
CA LEU A 43 -10.57 -2.52 9.10
C LEU A 43 -11.13 -3.34 7.93
N TRP A 44 -10.29 -3.60 6.92
CA TRP A 44 -10.67 -4.23 5.65
C TRP A 44 -10.27 -5.70 5.55
N ILE A 45 -9.59 -6.22 6.58
CA ILE A 45 -9.18 -7.62 6.64
C ILE A 45 -9.79 -8.32 7.87
N PRO A 46 -10.21 -9.59 7.73
CA PRO A 46 -10.65 -10.39 8.87
C PRO A 46 -9.63 -10.43 10.01
N ARG A 47 -10.12 -10.37 11.26
CA ARG A 47 -9.27 -10.29 12.47
C ARG A 47 -8.23 -11.40 12.57
N ASN A 48 -8.61 -12.62 12.21
CA ASN A 48 -7.72 -13.79 12.21
C ASN A 48 -6.54 -13.69 11.22
N LEU A 49 -6.55 -12.69 10.31
CA LEU A 49 -5.47 -12.43 9.37
C LEU A 49 -4.59 -11.25 9.76
N HIS A 50 -4.93 -10.49 10.81
CA HIS A 50 -4.23 -9.26 11.18
C HIS A 50 -2.74 -9.50 11.43
N GLU A 51 -2.40 -10.49 12.26
CA GLU A 51 -1.00 -10.82 12.59
C GLU A 51 -0.21 -11.29 11.38
N ARG A 52 -0.82 -12.12 10.53
CA ARG A 52 -0.20 -12.61 9.30
C ARG A 52 0.12 -11.45 8.37
N VAL A 53 -0.84 -10.58 8.10
CA VAL A 53 -0.65 -9.44 7.21
C VAL A 53 0.41 -8.49 7.77
N THR A 54 0.35 -8.16 9.06
CA THR A 54 1.37 -7.32 9.73
C THR A 54 2.79 -7.89 9.58
N LYS A 55 2.95 -9.21 9.72
CA LYS A 55 4.24 -9.88 9.55
C LYS A 55 4.80 -9.73 8.13
N TYR A 56 3.96 -9.75 7.10
CA TYR A 56 4.39 -9.63 5.70
C TYR A 56 4.49 -8.19 5.19
N SER A 57 3.70 -7.26 5.75
CA SER A 57 3.67 -5.86 5.32
C SER A 57 4.80 -5.04 5.94
N ILE A 58 5.09 -5.22 7.23
CA ILE A 58 6.10 -4.42 7.95
C ILE A 58 7.53 -4.96 7.74
N ALA A 59 7.69 -6.27 7.50
CA ALA A 59 9.00 -6.88 7.30
C ALA A 59 9.71 -6.48 5.99
N ARG A 60 9.04 -5.75 5.09
CA ARG A 60 9.56 -5.35 3.77
C ARG A 60 9.94 -3.87 3.67
N SER A 61 10.04 -3.14 4.77
CA SER A 61 10.53 -1.77 4.78
C SER A 61 12.02 -1.68 5.17
N PRO A 62 12.99 -1.83 4.26
CA PRO A 62 14.35 -1.40 4.52
C PRO A 62 14.50 0.05 4.03
N CYS A 63 14.02 1.04 4.79
CA CYS A 63 14.47 2.43 4.64
C CYS A 63 14.05 3.25 5.87
N PRO A 64 14.93 3.42 6.88
CA PRO A 64 14.73 4.43 7.90
C PRO A 64 15.28 5.75 7.37
N ARG A 65 14.40 6.72 7.03
CA ARG A 65 14.55 8.17 7.28
C ARG A 65 13.67 9.00 6.37
N ALA A 66 12.60 9.53 6.94
CA ALA A 66 12.30 10.97 6.88
C ALA A 66 11.31 11.30 7.99
N SER A 67 11.82 11.38 9.21
CA SER A 67 11.13 12.09 10.29
C SER A 67 11.06 13.56 9.89
N HIS A 68 9.94 14.04 9.35
CA HIS A 68 9.53 15.44 9.51
C HIS A 68 8.02 15.58 9.43
N ALA A 69 7.53 16.36 10.40
CA ALA A 69 6.16 16.70 10.63
C ALA A 69 5.52 17.42 9.43
N GLY A 70 4.22 17.19 9.24
CA GLY A 70 3.34 18.10 8.52
C GLY A 70 3.06 17.74 7.06
N THR A 71 1.84 17.25 6.83
CA THR A 71 1.03 17.39 5.60
C THR A 71 1.48 16.72 4.28
N ARG A 72 0.48 16.10 3.61
CA ARG A 72 0.50 15.23 2.41
C ARG A 72 1.30 15.78 1.21
N PRO A 73 1.88 14.89 0.38
CA PRO A 73 1.16 14.51 -0.85
C PRO A 73 1.15 12.99 -1.11
N SER A 74 -0.01 12.49 -1.55
CA SER A 74 -0.11 11.28 -2.38
C SER A 74 -0.35 11.75 -3.82
N PRO A 75 0.59 11.48 -4.74
CA PRO A 75 0.31 11.58 -6.17
C PRO A 75 0.84 10.30 -6.80
N TYR A 76 0.01 9.28 -6.97
CA TYR A 76 0.37 7.93 -7.43
C TYR A 76 1.71 7.86 -8.20
N ARG A 77 2.81 7.65 -7.46
CA ARG A 77 4.10 7.17 -7.94
C ARG A 77 4.81 7.92 -9.08
N GLU A 78 4.81 9.25 -9.15
CA GLU A 78 5.77 9.95 -10.03
C GLU A 78 7.17 10.08 -9.37
N ARG A 79 7.90 8.95 -9.36
CA ARG A 79 9.37 8.82 -9.39
C ARG A 79 9.78 7.42 -8.92
N ARG A 80 9.75 6.45 -9.83
CA ARG A 80 10.87 5.50 -9.91
C ARG A 80 12.09 6.34 -10.31
N ALA A 81 12.80 6.92 -9.35
CA ALA A 81 14.11 7.50 -9.61
C ALA A 81 14.85 7.66 -8.28
N ASP A 82 16.00 7.02 -8.19
CA ASP A 82 17.10 7.44 -7.33
C ASP A 82 16.96 7.25 -5.81
N ARG A 83 17.01 5.97 -5.36
CA ARG A 83 17.86 5.52 -4.22
C ARG A 83 17.38 4.20 -3.60
N CYS A 84 17.42 3.13 -4.39
CA CYS A 84 17.82 1.86 -3.81
C CYS A 84 19.17 1.52 -4.44
N GLY A 85 20.24 2.00 -3.79
CA GLY A 85 21.61 1.59 -4.08
C GLY A 85 21.75 0.11 -3.76
N VAL A 86 21.22 -0.74 -4.63
CA VAL A 86 21.57 -2.15 -4.68
C VAL A 86 22.87 -2.18 -5.45
N ASP A 87 23.98 -2.27 -4.72
CA ASP A 87 25.26 -2.72 -5.26
C ASP A 87 24.98 -3.94 -6.15
N ARG A 88 25.13 -3.78 -7.47
CA ARG A 88 25.30 -4.92 -8.36
C ARG A 88 26.67 -5.50 -8.02
N PRO A 89 26.80 -6.78 -7.64
CA PRO A 89 28.06 -7.45 -7.86
C PRO A 89 28.25 -7.50 -9.38
N LEU A 90 29.30 -6.83 -9.86
CA LEU A 90 29.85 -7.05 -11.18
C LEU A 90 30.41 -8.48 -11.20
N LEU A 91 29.71 -9.37 -11.91
CA LEU A 91 30.28 -10.57 -12.52
C LEU A 91 29.99 -10.49 -14.01
#